data_AF-N4XK51-F1
#
_entry.id   AF-N4XK51-F1
#
_cell.length_a   1.000
_cell.length_b   1.000
_cell.length_c   1.000
_cell.angle_alpha   90.00
_cell.angle_beta   90.00
_cell.angle_gamma   90.00
#
_symmetry.space_group_name_H-M   'P 1'
#
loop_
_entity.id
_entity.type
_entity.pdbx_description
1 polymer ?
#
loop_
_entity_poly.entity_id
_entity_poly.type
_entity_poly.pdbx_seq_one_letter_code
_entity_poly.pdbx_strand_id
1 'polypeptide(L)'
;VDRSKIISHGKPALGRMLLQLHLFRCTGDVQSCREYYEELSSVHAEHLAWREIVLAKQEPRWVFVQANTFLRGEEVVLQEYPATVKGVIQSWAEREV
;
A
#
# COMPACT_ATOMS: atom_id res chain seq x y z
N VAL A 1 6.14 2.83 18.75
CA VAL A 1 7.14 1.83 18.29
C VAL A 1 8.45 2.07 19.02
N ASP A 2 9.04 1.04 19.63
CA ASP A 2 10.37 1.10 20.27
C ASP A 2 11.48 0.80 19.24
N ARG A 3 12.30 1.80 18.92
CA ARG A 3 13.32 1.70 17.87
C ARG A 3 14.48 0.78 18.25
N SER A 4 14.79 0.67 19.54
CA SER A 4 15.92 -0.16 20.03
C SER A 4 15.69 -1.66 19.80
N LYS A 5 14.42 -2.07 19.71
CA LYS A 5 14.00 -3.48 19.55
C LYS A 5 13.81 -3.92 18.11
N ILE A 6 13.95 -3.02 17.14
CA ILE A 6 13.73 -3.35 15.71
C ILE A 6 14.69 -4.46 15.27
N ILE A 7 15.98 -4.33 15.56
CA ILE A 7 16.99 -5.31 15.12
C ILE A 7 16.94 -6.59 15.95
N SER A 8 16.79 -6.46 17.28
CA SER A 8 16.87 -7.61 18.19
C SER A 8 15.59 -8.45 18.23
N HIS A 9 14.41 -7.84 18.07
CA HIS A 9 13.12 -8.54 18.19
C HIS A 9 12.35 -8.51 16.86
N GLY A 10 12.24 -7.33 16.25
CA GLY A 10 11.45 -7.13 15.04
C GLY A 10 11.97 -7.95 13.85
N LYS A 11 13.26 -7.84 13.54
CA LYS A 11 13.89 -8.56 12.41
C LYS A 11 13.77 -10.08 12.56
N PRO A 12 14.11 -10.70 13.71
CA PRO A 12 13.89 -12.14 13.89
C PRO A 12 12.43 -12.57 13.81
N ALA A 13 11.49 -11.77 14.36
CA ALA A 13 10.06 -12.10 14.30
C ALA A 13 9.55 -12.10 12.85
N LEU A 14 9.87 -11.06 12.07
CA LEU A 14 9.55 -10.99 10.65
C LEU A 14 10.21 -12.12 9.86
N GLY A 15 11.48 -12.44 10.13
CA GLY A 15 12.19 -13.51 9.47
C GLY A 15 11.51 -14.88 9.64
N ARG A 16 11.06 -15.21 10.86
CA ARG A 16 10.32 -16.45 11.12
C ARG A 16 8.98 -16.49 10.38
N MET A 17 8.20 -15.40 10.46
CA MET A 17 6.91 -15.30 9.78
C MET A 17 7.05 -15.47 8.26
N LEU A 18 7.99 -14.76 7.64
CA LEU A 18 8.23 -14.83 6.20
C LEU A 18 8.71 -16.21 5.75
N LEU A 19 9.56 -16.87 6.54
CA LEU A 19 10.00 -18.23 6.24
C LEU A 19 8.83 -19.23 6.26
N GLN A 20 7.95 -19.16 7.25
CA GLN A 20 6.77 -20.03 7.33
C GLN A 20 5.85 -19.84 6.12
N LEU A 21 5.50 -18.59 5.81
CA LEU A 21 4.68 -18.27 4.63
C LEU A 21 5.32 -18.75 3.32
N HIS A 22 6.64 -18.62 3.20
CA HIS A 22 7.38 -19.08 2.02
C HIS A 22 7.35 -20.61 1.89
N LEU A 23 7.58 -21.34 2.98
CA LEU A 23 7.54 -22.80 2.99
C LEU A 23 6.16 -23.31 2.57
N PHE A 24 5.09 -22.82 3.20
CA PHE A 24 3.72 -23.21 2.85
C PHE A 24 3.40 -22.97 1.38
N ARG A 25 3.80 -21.81 0.84
CA ARG A 25 3.61 -21.47 -0.57
C ARG A 25 4.37 -22.43 -1.50
N CYS A 26 5.64 -22.71 -1.20
CA CYS A 26 6.50 -23.51 -2.05
C CYS A 26 6.17 -25.01 -2.00
N THR A 27 5.62 -25.49 -0.88
CA THR A 27 5.19 -26.89 -0.74
C THR A 27 3.71 -27.11 -1.08
N GLY A 28 2.94 -26.04 -1.30
CA GLY A 28 1.50 -26.13 -1.53
C GLY A 28 0.72 -26.60 -0.30
N ASP A 29 1.25 -26.39 0.91
CA ASP A 29 0.58 -26.77 2.15
C ASP A 29 -0.50 -25.76 2.54
N VAL A 30 -1.66 -25.90 1.90
CA VAL A 30 -2.80 -24.97 2.05
C VAL A 30 -3.38 -25.01 3.46
N GLN A 31 -3.46 -26.19 4.08
CA GLN A 31 -4.11 -26.37 5.37
C GLN A 31 -3.34 -25.64 6.48
N SER A 32 -2.04 -25.93 6.60
CA SER A 32 -1.17 -25.27 7.59
C SER A 32 -1.08 -23.76 7.34
N CYS A 33 -1.02 -23.34 6.07
CA CYS A 33 -1.01 -21.93 5.70
C CYS A 33 -2.27 -21.21 6.18
N ARG A 34 -3.44 -21.81 5.93
CA ARG A 34 -4.72 -21.21 6.30
C ARG A 34 -4.82 -21.03 7.80
N GLU A 35 -4.55 -22.09 8.58
CA GLU A 35 -4.57 -22.02 10.04
C GLU A 35 -3.63 -20.92 10.57
N TYR A 36 -2.40 -20.88 10.07
CA TYR A 36 -1.42 -19.87 10.48
C TYR A 36 -1.83 -18.45 10.10
N TYR A 37 -2.29 -18.23 8.87
CA TYR A 37 -2.59 -16.90 8.35
C TYR A 37 -3.91 -16.34 8.87
N GLU A 38 -4.94 -17.17 9.06
CA GLU A 38 -6.22 -16.76 9.64
C GLU A 38 -6.04 -16.31 11.09
N GLU A 39 -5.25 -17.03 11.89
CA GLU A 39 -4.92 -16.59 13.25
C GLU A 39 -4.15 -15.26 13.24
N LEU A 40 -3.11 -15.17 12.39
CA LEU A 40 -2.29 -13.94 12.27
C LEU A 40 -3.10 -12.71 11.81
N SER A 41 -4.13 -12.91 10.99
CA SER A 41 -4.95 -11.83 10.40
C SER A 41 -6.30 -11.63 11.13
N SER A 42 -6.53 -12.35 12.22
CA SER A 42 -7.76 -12.26 13.01
C SER A 42 -7.94 -10.87 13.63
N VAL A 43 -9.16 -10.34 13.56
CA VAL A 43 -9.50 -9.02 14.10
C VAL A 43 -10.22 -9.21 15.43
N HIS A 44 -9.46 -9.12 16.52
CA HIS A 44 -10.01 -9.20 17.88
C HIS A 44 -10.77 -7.93 18.30
N ALA A 45 -11.53 -8.03 19.40
CA ALA A 45 -12.41 -6.96 19.89
C ALA A 45 -11.69 -5.60 20.10
N GLU A 46 -10.46 -5.61 20.61
CA GLU A 46 -9.66 -4.38 20.78
C GLU A 46 -9.39 -3.69 19.43
N HIS A 47 -9.06 -4.47 18.39
CA HIS A 47 -8.82 -3.96 17.05
C HIS A 47 -10.11 -3.42 16.41
N LEU A 48 -11.27 -3.98 16.73
CA LEU A 48 -12.58 -3.45 16.29
C LEU A 48 -12.88 -2.08 16.91
N ALA A 49 -12.56 -1.89 18.19
CA ALA A 49 -12.70 -0.57 18.83
C ALA A 49 -11.76 0.46 18.18
N TRP A 50 -10.53 0.07 17.84
CA TRP A 50 -9.63 0.95 17.09
C TRP A 50 -10.14 1.26 15.68
N ARG A 51 -10.80 0.30 15.02
CA ARG A 51 -11.39 0.49 13.69
C ARG A 51 -12.41 1.63 13.67
N GLU A 52 -13.22 1.78 14.71
CA GLU A 52 -14.17 2.90 14.81
C GLU A 52 -13.46 4.26 14.80
N ILE A 53 -12.35 4.37 15.56
CA ILE A 53 -11.53 5.58 15.60
C ILE A 53 -10.86 5.84 14.24
N VAL A 54 -10.35 4.80 13.58
CA VAL A 54 -9.74 4.90 12.25
C VAL A 54 -10.75 5.40 11.22
N LEU A 55 -11.99 4.89 11.25
CA LEU A 55 -13.05 5.34 10.37
C LEU A 55 -13.46 6.79 10.66
N ALA A 56 -13.56 7.17 11.92
CA ALA A 56 -13.89 8.54 12.30
C ALA A 56 -12.81 9.56 11.89
N LYS A 57 -11.54 9.11 11.81
CA LYS A 57 -10.40 9.93 11.37
C LYS A 57 -10.04 9.71 9.90
N GLN A 58 -10.87 9.02 9.12
CA GLN A 58 -10.57 8.75 7.73
C GLN A 58 -10.49 10.05 6.93
N GLU A 59 -9.34 10.29 6.31
CA GLU A 59 -9.17 11.40 5.38
C GLU A 59 -9.74 11.04 3.99
N PRO A 60 -10.23 12.03 3.23
CA PRO A 60 -10.64 11.82 1.84
C PRO A 60 -9.50 11.19 1.03
N ARG A 61 -9.86 10.25 0.13
CA ARG A 61 -8.87 9.65 -0.77
C ARG A 61 -8.23 10.73 -1.63
N TRP A 62 -6.91 10.70 -1.72
CA TRP A 62 -6.18 11.63 -2.54
C TRP A 62 -6.43 11.35 -4.02
N VAL A 63 -6.56 12.43 -4.79
CA VAL A 63 -6.56 12.38 -6.25
C VAL A 63 -5.21 12.93 -6.69
N PHE A 64 -4.44 12.10 -7.38
CA PHE A 64 -3.12 12.48 -7.87
C PHE A 64 -3.24 13.05 -9.28
N VAL A 65 -2.59 14.19 -9.48
CA VAL A 65 -2.39 14.76 -10.80
C VAL A 65 -1.23 14.02 -11.46
N GLN A 66 -1.40 13.64 -12.71
CA GLN A 66 -0.39 12.94 -13.49
C GLN A 66 0.11 13.83 -14.61
N ALA A 67 1.43 13.87 -14.83
CA ALA A 67 2.01 14.58 -15.96
C ALA A 67 1.66 13.90 -17.30
N ASN A 68 1.67 14.67 -18.38
CA ASN A 68 1.57 14.18 -19.75
C ASN A 68 2.93 14.30 -20.45
N THR A 69 3.14 13.52 -21.49
CA THR A 69 4.31 13.63 -22.35
C THR A 69 3.88 14.00 -23.76
N PHE A 70 4.54 14.99 -24.36
CA PHE A 70 4.27 15.44 -25.72
C PHE A 70 5.53 15.34 -26.57
N LEU A 71 5.37 14.97 -27.84
CA LEU A 71 6.46 15.00 -28.80
C LEU A 71 6.59 16.42 -29.37
N ARG A 72 7.77 17.02 -29.27
CA ARG A 72 8.13 18.29 -29.92
C ARG A 72 9.30 18.04 -30.87
N GLY A 73 8.99 17.73 -32.13
CA GLY A 73 10.01 17.27 -33.09
C GLY A 73 10.48 15.86 -32.72
N GLU A 74 11.77 15.72 -32.38
CA GLU A 74 12.36 14.45 -31.91
C GLU A 74 12.49 14.37 -30.38
N GLU A 75 12.13 15.43 -29.66
CA GLU A 75 12.23 15.49 -28.20
C GLU A 75 10.90 15.18 -27.52
N VAL A 76 10.96 14.43 -26.41
CA VAL A 76 9.82 14.17 -25.53
C VAL A 76 9.84 15.17 -24.38
N VAL A 77 8.77 15.96 -24.26
CA VAL A 77 8.61 16.97 -23.20
C VAL A 77 7.62 16.47 -22.16
N LEU A 78 8.04 16.48 -20.90
CA LEU A 78 7.16 16.22 -19.75
C LEU A 78 6.43 17.51 -19.36
N GLN A 79 5.10 17.48 -19.38
CA GLN A 79 4.25 18.57 -18.93
C GLN A 79 3.57 18.19 -17.62
N GLU A 80 3.93 18.91 -16.56
CA GLU A 80 3.34 18.78 -15.23
C GLU A 80 2.14 19.72 -15.07
N TYR A 81 1.26 19.38 -14.13
CA TYR A 81 0.07 20.15 -13.81
C TYR A 81 -0.02 20.38 -12.29
N PRO A 82 -0.56 21.53 -11.83
CA PRO A 82 -0.68 21.81 -10.40
C PRO A 82 -1.53 20.78 -9.67
N ALA A 83 -1.16 20.40 -8.43
CA ALA A 83 -1.89 19.47 -7.55
C ALA A 83 -3.23 20.04 -7.05
N THR A 84 -4.16 20.27 -7.97
CA THR A 84 -5.48 20.88 -7.75
C THR A 84 -6.53 20.14 -8.58
N VAL A 85 -7.80 20.28 -8.24
CA VAL A 85 -8.91 19.71 -9.05
C VAL A 85 -8.82 20.17 -10.51
N LYS A 86 -8.55 21.45 -10.74
CA LYS A 86 -8.36 21.99 -12.09
C LYS A 86 -7.17 21.36 -12.81
N GLY A 87 -6.06 21.13 -12.10
CA GLY A 87 -4.89 20.45 -12.67
C GLY A 87 -5.15 19.00 -13.04
N VAL A 88 -5.94 18.26 -12.23
CA VAL A 88 -6.43 16.92 -12.61
C VAL A 88 -7.21 17.00 -13.91
N ILE A 89 -8.22 17.88 -13.98
CA ILE A 89 -9.08 18.03 -15.16
C ILE A 89 -8.24 18.39 -16.39
N GLN A 90 -7.34 19.36 -16.26
CA GLN A 90 -6.49 19.79 -17.37
C GLN A 90 -5.58 18.66 -17.85
N SER A 91 -4.98 17.91 -16.91
CA SER A 91 -4.11 16.77 -17.26
C SER A 91 -4.83 15.70 -18.07
N TRP A 92 -6.15 15.53 -17.88
CA TRP A 92 -6.96 14.61 -18.67
C TRP A 92 -7.42 15.23 -19.99
N ALA A 93 -7.85 16.50 -19.97
CA ALA A 93 -8.31 17.21 -21.16
C ALA A 93 -7.22 17.28 -22.25
N GLU A 94 -5.96 17.48 -21.86
CA GLU A 94 -4.82 17.54 -22.77
C GLU A 94 -4.21 16.16 -23.08
N ARG A 95 -4.73 15.06 -22.50
CA ARG A 95 -4.16 13.72 -22.68
C ARG A 95 -4.60 13.02 -23.95
N GLU A 96 -5.72 13.44 -24.53
CA GLU A 96 -6.32 12.84 -25.73
C GLU A 96 -6.46 11.30 -25.66
N VAL A 97 -6.94 10.78 -24.51
CA VAL A 97 -7.25 9.35 -24.29
C VAL A 97 -8.74 9.13 -24.29
#